data_AF-A0A4S3KI48-F1
#
_entry.id   AF-A0A4S3KI48-F1
#
_cell.length_a   1.000
_cell.length_b   1.000
_cell.length_c   1.000
_cell.angle_alpha   90.00
_cell.angle_beta   90.00
_cell.angle_gamma   90.00
#
_symmetry.space_group_name_H-M   'P 1'
#
loop_
_entity.id
_entity.type
_entity.pdbx_description
1 polymer ?
#
loop_
_entity_poly.entity_id
_entity_poly.type
_entity_poly.pdbx_seq_one_letter_code
_entity_poly.pdbx_strand_id
1 'polypeptide(L)'
;MRANWFWLVLLVLLPLGARAECRYESGNNTPVTFSLPSAITIAANTPNGTVIATSAQAAPSNPPVITCGSWRNFFGYRYWQEGTETLTYGVVNARGGNVDNTTYATGVPGLSYRIIHPDDYLKRYPLESESISHSTFSVTSGLELVKTGPITSGSVLAAGNLGDWRWNDSSGNTLTPETFRLGNSITFTTPSCTIVTNPIYVTLPTVTTSAFGGIGSTSGKTPFQIQLNCPAGTAVASITMHASNPDSHAGVVAPSGAGYAAGIGVRILDNNSNPMQFETQTVVTPPNATTSIPYFAQYFQTAPTVTGGAVKATVTFDLFYQ
;
A
#
# COMPACT_ATOMS: atom_id res chain seq x y z
N MET A 1 19.54 -69.02 62.40
CA MET A 1 18.45 -68.98 61.39
C MET A 1 18.02 -67.52 61.27
N ARG A 2 18.64 -66.72 60.38
CA ARG A 2 18.11 -66.28 59.07
C ARG A 2 16.64 -65.84 59.07
N ALA A 3 16.40 -64.53 58.93
CA ALA A 3 15.44 -63.87 58.02
C ALA A 3 15.32 -62.38 58.45
N ASN A 4 15.99 -61.43 57.77
CA ASN A 4 15.49 -60.64 56.63
C ASN A 4 14.14 -59.93 56.87
N TRP A 5 14.17 -58.62 57.05
CA TRP A 5 13.12 -57.74 56.53
C TRP A 5 13.73 -56.53 55.84
N PHE A 6 13.54 -56.49 54.53
CA PHE A 6 13.97 -55.48 53.58
C PHE A 6 13.37 -54.10 53.92
N TRP A 7 14.22 -53.08 54.02
CA TRP A 7 13.82 -51.68 53.84
C TRP A 7 13.84 -51.36 52.34
N LEU A 8 12.66 -51.23 51.74
CA LEU A 8 12.46 -50.70 50.40
C LEU A 8 12.70 -49.19 50.43
N VAL A 9 13.86 -48.75 49.95
CA VAL A 9 14.12 -47.34 49.63
C VAL A 9 13.43 -47.03 48.31
N LEU A 10 12.26 -46.38 48.37
CA LEU A 10 11.55 -45.88 47.21
C LEU A 10 12.29 -44.63 46.69
N LEU A 11 13.12 -44.81 45.67
CA LEU A 11 13.85 -43.74 45.01
C LEU A 11 12.83 -42.94 44.17
N VAL A 12 12.31 -41.85 44.73
CA VAL A 12 11.45 -40.90 44.02
C VAL A 12 12.29 -40.23 42.94
N LEU A 13 12.24 -40.78 41.72
CA LEU A 13 12.65 -40.11 40.50
C LEU A 13 11.71 -38.93 40.29
N LEU A 14 12.01 -37.79 40.92
CA LEU A 14 11.51 -36.50 40.47
C LEU A 14 12.02 -36.35 39.02
N PRO A 15 11.14 -36.24 38.01
CA PRO A 15 11.59 -35.85 36.69
C PRO A 15 12.09 -34.42 36.83
N LEU A 16 13.41 -34.26 36.97
CA LEU A 16 14.07 -33.03 36.60
C LEU A 16 13.74 -32.87 35.12
N GLY A 17 12.70 -32.10 34.83
CA GLY A 17 12.32 -31.75 33.48
C GLY A 17 13.52 -31.01 32.88
N ALA A 18 14.40 -31.75 32.22
CA ALA A 18 15.42 -31.18 31.37
C ALA A 18 14.64 -30.51 30.23
N ARG A 19 14.43 -29.20 30.34
CA ARG A 19 13.84 -28.43 29.25
C ARG A 19 14.86 -28.47 28.11
N ALA A 20 14.41 -28.89 26.93
CA ALA A 20 15.22 -28.73 25.74
C ALA A 20 15.40 -27.23 25.49
N GLU A 21 16.57 -26.84 25.03
CA GLU A 21 16.86 -25.50 24.54
C GLU A 21 17.49 -25.60 23.14
N CYS A 22 17.29 -24.58 22.31
CA CYS A 22 17.93 -24.47 21.01
C CYS A 22 19.05 -23.43 21.03
N ARG A 23 20.12 -23.69 20.27
CA ARG A 23 21.26 -22.78 20.15
C ARG A 23 21.91 -22.85 18.77
N TYR A 24 22.72 -21.85 18.46
CA TYR A 24 23.66 -21.93 17.34
C TYR A 24 24.73 -22.99 17.63
N GLU A 25 24.79 -24.02 16.80
CA GLU A 25 25.89 -24.97 16.76
C GLU A 25 27.09 -24.37 16.04
N SER A 26 26.83 -23.70 14.93
CA SER A 26 27.83 -22.95 14.17
C SER A 26 27.21 -21.73 13.50
N GLY A 27 28.06 -20.74 13.17
CA GLY A 27 27.61 -19.45 12.69
C GLY A 27 26.91 -18.61 13.76
N ASN A 28 26.18 -17.61 13.31
CA ASN A 28 25.38 -16.69 14.13
C ASN A 28 24.32 -16.04 13.24
N ASN A 29 23.56 -15.09 13.80
CA ASN A 29 22.64 -14.26 13.03
C ASN A 29 23.33 -13.72 11.76
N THR A 30 22.76 -14.06 10.62
CA THR A 30 23.33 -13.76 9.31
C THR A 30 22.43 -12.82 8.51
N PRO A 31 23.00 -11.74 7.92
CA PRO A 31 22.22 -10.84 7.10
C PRO A 31 21.89 -11.46 5.73
N VAL A 32 20.64 -11.31 5.31
CA VAL A 32 20.21 -11.48 3.92
C VAL A 32 19.96 -10.08 3.36
N THR A 33 20.78 -9.66 2.40
CA THR A 33 20.76 -8.29 1.88
C THR A 33 20.17 -8.25 0.48
N PHE A 34 19.05 -7.53 0.34
CA PHE A 34 18.37 -7.33 -0.94
C PHE A 34 18.86 -6.06 -1.62
N SER A 35 18.95 -6.10 -2.94
CA SER A 35 19.27 -4.94 -3.78
C SER A 35 18.15 -4.71 -4.78
N LEU A 36 17.73 -3.46 -4.91
CA LEU A 36 16.70 -2.99 -5.83
C LEU A 36 17.19 -1.72 -6.53
N PRO A 37 16.61 -1.31 -7.67
CA PRO A 37 16.94 -0.04 -8.30
C PRO A 37 16.83 1.14 -7.31
N SER A 38 17.73 2.11 -7.41
CA SER A 38 17.75 3.28 -6.51
C SER A 38 16.58 4.24 -6.73
N ALA A 39 15.85 4.11 -7.84
CA ALA A 39 14.65 4.86 -8.14
C ALA A 39 13.58 3.93 -8.75
N ILE A 40 12.33 4.10 -8.30
CA ILE A 40 11.17 3.35 -8.79
C ILE A 40 10.05 4.33 -9.11
N THR A 41 9.64 4.37 -10.37
CA THR A 41 8.50 5.17 -10.81
C THR A 41 7.23 4.34 -10.74
N ILE A 42 6.22 4.85 -10.03
CA ILE A 42 4.92 4.21 -9.86
C ILE A 42 3.87 5.07 -10.58
N ALA A 43 3.07 4.47 -11.45
CA ALA A 43 1.94 5.16 -12.05
C ALA A 43 0.95 5.64 -10.97
N ALA A 44 0.40 6.84 -11.11
CA ALA A 44 -0.45 7.40 -10.05
C ALA A 44 -1.70 6.54 -9.79
N ASN A 45 -2.25 5.91 -10.83
CA ASN A 45 -3.41 5.02 -10.74
C ASN A 45 -3.07 3.56 -10.39
N THR A 46 -1.82 3.23 -10.03
CA THR A 46 -1.49 1.85 -9.63
C THR A 46 -2.40 1.41 -8.47
N PRO A 47 -3.19 0.33 -8.62
CA PRO A 47 -4.07 -0.15 -7.57
C PRO A 47 -3.33 -0.56 -6.31
N ASN A 48 -4.03 -0.53 -5.17
CA ASN A 48 -3.50 -1.12 -3.94
C ASN A 48 -3.48 -2.66 -4.10
N GLY A 49 -2.44 -3.29 -3.58
CA GLY A 49 -2.15 -4.72 -3.74
C GLY A 49 -1.19 -5.04 -4.88
N THR A 50 -0.86 -4.07 -5.75
CA THR A 50 0.11 -4.29 -6.83
C THR A 50 1.54 -4.41 -6.29
N VAL A 51 2.26 -5.45 -6.74
CA VAL A 51 3.71 -5.58 -6.56
C VAL A 51 4.39 -4.58 -7.49
N ILE A 52 5.11 -3.62 -6.91
CA ILE A 52 5.77 -2.55 -7.66
C ILE A 52 7.25 -2.85 -7.93
N ALA A 53 7.85 -3.79 -7.20
CA ALA A 53 9.20 -4.26 -7.42
C ALA A 53 9.46 -5.60 -6.72
N THR A 54 10.33 -6.40 -7.31
CA THR A 54 10.80 -7.68 -6.75
C THR A 54 12.32 -7.73 -6.88
N SER A 55 13.02 -8.06 -5.80
CA SER A 55 14.48 -8.23 -5.83
C SER A 55 14.85 -9.58 -6.43
N ALA A 56 16.09 -9.71 -6.89
CA ALA A 56 16.67 -11.05 -7.04
C ALA A 56 16.69 -11.76 -5.67
N GLN A 57 16.67 -13.10 -5.69
CA GLN A 57 16.86 -13.86 -4.47
C GLN A 57 18.30 -13.73 -3.97
N ALA A 58 18.47 -13.58 -2.66
CA ALA A 58 19.73 -13.42 -1.97
C ALA A 58 19.93 -14.59 -1.00
N ALA A 59 21.11 -15.19 -1.02
CA ALA A 59 21.51 -16.20 -0.06
C ALA A 59 21.97 -15.55 1.26
N PRO A 60 21.77 -16.21 2.41
CA PRO A 60 22.41 -15.80 3.66
C PRO A 60 23.94 -15.86 3.52
N SER A 61 24.65 -14.80 3.96
CA SER A 61 26.10 -14.68 3.73
C SER A 61 26.95 -15.74 4.42
N ASN A 62 26.47 -16.29 5.54
CA ASN A 62 27.10 -17.38 6.29
C ASN A 62 26.03 -18.21 7.02
N PRO A 63 25.41 -19.20 6.36
CA PRO A 63 24.21 -19.86 6.87
C PRO A 63 24.44 -20.48 8.27
N PRO A 64 23.68 -20.07 9.30
CA PRO A 64 23.83 -20.64 10.63
C PRO A 64 23.23 -22.03 10.72
N VAL A 65 23.80 -22.82 11.64
CA VAL A 65 23.28 -24.13 12.02
C VAL A 65 22.73 -24.04 13.43
N ILE A 66 21.47 -24.43 13.62
CA ILE A 66 20.81 -24.49 14.92
C ILE A 66 20.63 -25.95 15.32
N THR A 67 21.01 -26.25 16.57
CA THR A 67 20.78 -27.55 17.21
C THR A 67 19.93 -27.35 18.47
N CYS A 68 19.04 -28.30 18.73
CA CYS A 68 18.20 -28.34 19.91
C CYS A 68 18.56 -29.56 20.76
N GLY A 69 18.36 -29.45 22.06
CA GLY A 69 18.77 -30.50 22.98
C GLY A 69 18.79 -30.05 24.42
N SER A 70 19.39 -30.85 25.28
CA SER A 70 19.48 -30.52 26.69
C SER A 70 20.87 -30.82 27.22
N TRP A 71 21.32 -30.00 28.17
CA TRP A 71 22.52 -30.31 28.92
C TRP A 71 22.25 -31.43 29.91
N ARG A 72 23.01 -32.52 29.77
CA ARG A 72 23.01 -33.62 30.73
C ARG A 72 24.29 -33.63 31.53
N ASN A 73 24.16 -34.06 32.77
CA ASN A 73 25.29 -34.27 33.66
C ASN A 73 25.39 -35.77 33.96
N PHE A 74 26.53 -36.36 33.66
CA PHE A 74 26.81 -37.75 33.97
C PHE A 74 28.19 -37.84 34.63
N PHE A 75 28.22 -38.34 35.88
CA PHE A 75 29.44 -38.41 36.70
C PHE A 75 30.26 -37.11 36.76
N GLY A 76 29.60 -35.96 36.89
CA GLY A 76 30.26 -34.65 36.96
C GLY A 76 30.72 -34.08 35.62
N TYR A 77 30.56 -34.83 34.51
CA TYR A 77 30.80 -34.34 33.16
C TYR A 77 29.50 -33.78 32.56
N ARG A 78 29.52 -32.52 32.13
CA ARG A 78 28.41 -31.86 31.43
C ARG A 78 28.56 -32.08 29.92
N TYR A 79 27.57 -32.68 29.30
CA TYR A 79 27.55 -32.91 27.86
C TYR A 79 26.22 -32.50 27.24
N TRP A 80 26.25 -32.15 25.96
CA TRP A 80 25.06 -31.83 25.19
C TRP A 80 24.45 -33.11 24.66
N GLN A 81 23.16 -33.32 24.92
CA GLN A 81 22.39 -34.36 24.25
C GLN A 81 21.41 -33.70 23.30
N GLU A 82 21.54 -33.99 22.01
CA GLU A 82 20.57 -33.57 21.00
C GLU A 82 19.17 -34.09 21.34
N GLY A 83 18.19 -33.25 21.04
CA GLY A 83 16.79 -33.52 21.25
C GLY A 83 15.94 -32.66 20.34
N THR A 84 14.71 -33.08 20.10
CA THR A 84 13.77 -32.31 19.31
C THR A 84 13.07 -31.29 20.20
N GLU A 85 12.96 -30.06 19.71
CA GLU A 85 12.17 -29.02 20.35
C GLU A 85 11.28 -28.31 19.33
N THR A 86 10.06 -27.95 19.76
CA THR A 86 9.14 -27.15 18.96
C THR A 86 9.44 -25.66 19.16
N LEU A 87 9.89 -25.00 18.09
CA LEU A 87 10.08 -23.56 18.08
C LEU A 87 8.86 -22.88 17.47
N THR A 88 8.50 -21.74 18.03
CA THR A 88 7.55 -20.81 17.42
C THR A 88 8.34 -19.76 16.66
N TYR A 89 8.00 -19.51 15.40
CA TYR A 89 8.79 -18.64 14.54
C TYR A 89 7.95 -17.73 13.65
N GLY A 90 8.65 -16.79 12.98
CA GLY A 90 8.08 -15.86 12.02
C GLY A 90 8.88 -14.55 11.94
N VAL A 91 8.49 -13.66 11.05
CA VAL A 91 9.19 -12.38 10.85
C VAL A 91 8.77 -11.37 11.91
N VAL A 92 9.75 -10.71 12.51
CA VAL A 92 9.55 -9.51 13.33
C VAL A 92 9.97 -8.28 12.52
N ASN A 93 8.99 -7.44 12.18
CA ASN A 93 9.23 -6.22 11.43
C ASN A 93 9.98 -5.17 12.28
N ALA A 94 11.08 -4.62 11.76
CA ALA A 94 11.84 -3.56 12.39
C ALA A 94 11.43 -2.14 11.91
N ARG A 95 10.58 -2.04 10.89
CA ARG A 95 10.15 -0.80 10.23
C ARG A 95 8.75 -0.34 10.62
N GLY A 96 8.09 -1.02 11.55
CA GLY A 96 6.76 -0.66 12.04
C GLY A 96 5.88 -1.88 12.29
N GLY A 97 4.59 -1.75 11.98
CA GLY A 97 3.59 -2.80 12.17
C GLY A 97 3.53 -3.83 11.03
N ASN A 98 2.61 -4.78 11.18
CA ASN A 98 2.24 -5.73 10.13
C ASN A 98 0.92 -5.28 9.51
N VAL A 99 0.84 -5.26 8.18
CA VAL A 99 -0.40 -4.94 7.45
C VAL A 99 -1.34 -6.14 7.46
N ASP A 100 -0.80 -7.34 7.26
CA ASP A 100 -1.52 -8.60 7.38
C ASP A 100 -0.60 -9.68 7.97
N ASN A 101 -0.76 -10.96 7.60
CA ASN A 101 0.07 -12.05 8.10
C ASN A 101 1.41 -12.21 7.34
N THR A 102 1.55 -11.68 6.12
CA THR A 102 2.76 -11.82 5.27
C THR A 102 3.27 -10.48 4.74
N THR A 103 2.52 -9.40 4.95
CA THR A 103 2.80 -8.04 4.47
C THR A 103 3.18 -7.14 5.63
N TYR A 104 4.34 -6.48 5.51
CA TYR A 104 4.99 -5.70 6.56
C TYR A 104 5.08 -4.23 6.16
N ALA A 105 4.80 -3.32 7.09
CA ALA A 105 4.93 -1.88 6.82
C ALA A 105 6.42 -1.50 6.63
N THR A 106 6.71 -0.66 5.64
CA THR A 106 8.09 -0.16 5.41
C THR A 106 8.44 1.09 6.23
N GLY A 107 7.46 1.70 6.89
CA GLY A 107 7.56 3.04 7.48
C GLY A 107 7.29 4.18 6.49
N VAL A 108 7.28 3.90 5.19
CA VAL A 108 6.81 4.85 4.16
C VAL A 108 5.29 4.67 3.98
N PRO A 109 4.48 5.75 4.12
CA PRO A 109 3.03 5.67 3.90
C PRO A 109 2.67 5.08 2.53
N GLY A 110 1.71 4.15 2.53
CA GLY A 110 1.23 3.50 1.32
C GLY A 110 2.17 2.47 0.69
N LEU A 111 3.30 2.17 1.33
CA LEU A 111 4.29 1.20 0.86
C LEU A 111 4.54 0.11 1.91
N SER A 112 4.43 -1.14 1.48
CA SER A 112 4.69 -2.32 2.31
C SER A 112 5.65 -3.28 1.60
N TYR A 113 6.15 -4.27 2.32
CA TYR A 113 7.02 -5.30 1.77
C TYR A 113 6.60 -6.71 2.19
N ARG A 114 7.01 -7.69 1.39
CA ARG A 114 6.89 -9.14 1.69
C ARG A 114 8.24 -9.81 1.49
N ILE A 115 8.47 -10.89 2.22
CA ILE A 115 9.70 -11.69 2.11
C ILE A 115 9.32 -13.04 1.53
N ILE A 116 9.88 -13.37 0.37
CA ILE A 116 9.75 -14.67 -0.28
C ILE A 116 10.88 -15.57 0.25
N HIS A 117 10.60 -16.82 0.64
CA HIS A 117 11.58 -17.76 1.20
C HIS A 117 11.21 -19.24 0.96
N PRO A 118 11.80 -19.92 -0.04
CA PRO A 118 12.22 -19.36 -1.32
C PRO A 118 11.05 -19.24 -2.31
N ASP A 119 9.94 -19.95 -2.06
CA ASP A 119 8.79 -20.04 -2.96
C ASP A 119 7.48 -19.55 -2.32
N ASP A 120 7.45 -19.33 -1.01
CA ASP A 120 6.31 -18.83 -0.26
C ASP A 120 6.68 -17.59 0.57
N TYR A 121 5.69 -16.87 1.05
CA TYR A 121 5.89 -15.69 1.89
C TYR A 121 6.08 -16.07 3.35
N LEU A 122 7.14 -15.53 3.97
CA LEU A 122 7.31 -15.67 5.41
C LEU A 122 6.18 -14.94 6.14
N LYS A 123 5.55 -15.64 7.09
CA LYS A 123 4.51 -15.08 7.95
C LYS A 123 5.09 -14.36 9.16
N ARG A 124 4.33 -13.41 9.69
CA ARG A 124 4.73 -12.64 10.86
C ARG A 124 4.87 -13.53 12.08
N TYR A 125 5.80 -13.20 12.96
CA TYR A 125 5.90 -13.82 14.28
C TYR A 125 4.62 -13.51 15.10
N PRO A 126 4.08 -14.42 15.92
CA PRO A 126 4.48 -15.82 16.18
C PRO A 126 3.56 -16.85 15.47
N LEU A 127 3.29 -16.70 14.17
CA LEU A 127 2.23 -17.49 13.52
C LEU A 127 2.63 -18.91 13.09
N GLU A 128 3.92 -19.23 13.09
CA GLU A 128 4.41 -20.52 12.65
C GLU A 128 5.05 -21.31 13.79
N SER A 129 5.05 -22.64 13.67
CA SER A 129 5.70 -23.52 14.63
C SER A 129 6.24 -24.79 13.96
N GLU A 130 7.46 -25.17 14.28
CA GLU A 130 8.11 -26.36 13.75
C GLU A 130 8.94 -27.07 14.81
N SER A 131 9.00 -28.40 14.75
CA SER A 131 9.82 -29.20 15.65
C SER A 131 11.10 -29.62 14.96
N ILE A 132 12.24 -29.15 15.46
CA ILE A 132 13.56 -29.46 14.90
C ILE A 132 14.48 -30.03 15.98
N SER A 133 15.40 -30.89 15.58
CA SER A 133 16.57 -31.26 16.39
C SER A 133 17.84 -30.59 15.89
N HIS A 134 17.92 -30.38 14.57
CA HIS A 134 19.05 -29.79 13.88
C HIS A 134 18.55 -29.18 12.56
N SER A 135 18.95 -27.95 12.22
CA SER A 135 18.59 -27.31 10.94
C SER A 135 19.67 -26.32 10.48
N THR A 136 19.86 -26.25 9.16
CA THR A 136 20.77 -25.30 8.51
C THR A 136 19.96 -24.27 7.72
N PHE A 137 20.19 -22.99 7.99
CA PHE A 137 19.45 -21.87 7.41
C PHE A 137 20.20 -21.31 6.20
N SER A 138 20.12 -22.01 5.07
CA SER A 138 20.87 -21.70 3.84
C SER A 138 20.01 -21.38 2.62
N VAL A 139 18.69 -21.27 2.81
CA VAL A 139 17.74 -21.05 1.72
C VAL A 139 17.73 -19.58 1.34
N THR A 140 17.58 -19.32 0.04
CA THR A 140 17.56 -17.96 -0.49
C THR A 140 16.24 -17.26 -0.17
N SER A 141 16.30 -15.94 0.01
CA SER A 141 15.10 -15.11 0.19
C SER A 141 15.01 -14.02 -0.88
N GLY A 142 13.80 -13.55 -1.19
CA GLY A 142 13.54 -12.38 -2.03
C GLY A 142 12.72 -11.31 -1.30
N LEU A 143 12.77 -10.08 -1.79
CA LEU A 143 11.97 -8.95 -1.29
C LEU A 143 10.99 -8.49 -2.36
N GLU A 144 9.72 -8.40 -2.01
CA GLU A 144 8.72 -7.70 -2.83
C GLU A 144 8.29 -6.40 -2.15
N LEU A 145 8.17 -5.34 -2.95
CA LEU A 145 7.54 -4.09 -2.54
C LEU A 145 6.11 -4.05 -3.08
N VAL A 146 5.15 -3.74 -2.22
CA VAL A 146 3.72 -3.75 -2.54
C VAL A 146 3.13 -2.39 -2.22
N LYS A 147 2.39 -1.83 -3.17
CA LYS A 147 1.63 -0.61 -2.94
C LYS A 147 0.39 -0.91 -2.10
N THR A 148 0.25 -0.29 -0.93
CA THR A 148 -0.88 -0.49 -0.02
C THR A 148 -1.71 0.77 0.21
N GLY A 149 -1.27 1.91 -0.31
CA GLY A 149 -1.98 3.19 -0.23
C GLY A 149 -1.33 4.25 -1.12
N PRO A 150 -1.74 5.52 -1.00
CA PRO A 150 -1.06 6.63 -1.68
C PRO A 150 0.40 6.73 -1.23
N ILE A 151 1.32 6.86 -2.19
CA ILE A 151 2.75 7.08 -1.95
C ILE A 151 3.06 8.49 -2.43
N THR A 152 3.64 9.32 -1.58
CA THR A 152 4.03 10.69 -1.94
C THR A 152 5.26 10.64 -2.85
N SER A 153 5.21 11.34 -3.99
CA SER A 153 6.38 11.49 -4.87
C SER A 153 7.57 12.08 -4.11
N GLY A 154 8.75 11.49 -4.27
CA GLY A 154 9.96 11.83 -3.52
C GLY A 154 10.13 11.08 -2.20
N SER A 155 9.19 10.20 -1.83
CA SER A 155 9.35 9.33 -0.66
C SER A 155 10.58 8.43 -0.83
N VAL A 156 11.32 8.20 0.26
CA VAL A 156 12.52 7.37 0.25
C VAL A 156 12.35 6.21 1.22
N LEU A 157 12.50 4.99 0.72
CA LEU A 157 12.73 3.81 1.57
C LEU A 157 14.23 3.73 1.85
N ALA A 158 14.61 3.99 3.10
CA ALA A 158 16.01 3.99 3.51
C ALA A 158 16.60 2.57 3.56
N ALA A 159 17.85 2.44 3.12
CA ALA A 159 18.66 1.25 3.33
C ALA A 159 18.71 0.84 4.82
N GLY A 160 19.05 -0.42 5.08
CA GLY A 160 19.27 -0.95 6.43
C GLY A 160 18.29 -2.06 6.81
N ASN A 161 18.06 -2.22 8.12
CA ASN A 161 17.33 -3.36 8.68
C ASN A 161 15.83 -3.33 8.37
N LEU A 162 15.30 -4.37 7.72
CA LEU A 162 13.86 -4.54 7.50
C LEU A 162 13.20 -5.31 8.64
N GLY A 163 13.84 -6.38 9.11
CA GLY A 163 13.32 -7.23 10.19
C GLY A 163 14.18 -8.47 10.40
N ASP A 164 13.89 -9.23 11.45
CA ASP A 164 14.54 -10.50 11.75
C ASP A 164 13.60 -11.68 11.59
N TRP A 165 14.13 -12.82 11.16
CA TRP A 165 13.41 -14.09 11.24
C TRP A 165 13.61 -14.65 12.65
N ARG A 166 12.58 -14.56 13.48
CA ARG A 166 12.66 -14.91 14.89
C ARG A 166 12.21 -16.33 15.12
N TRP A 167 12.99 -17.07 15.91
CA TRP A 167 12.73 -18.43 16.35
C TRP A 167 12.84 -18.49 17.88
N ASN A 168 11.72 -18.72 18.56
CA ASN A 168 11.66 -18.82 20.01
C ASN A 168 11.40 -20.25 20.43
N ASP A 169 12.23 -20.76 21.31
CA ASP A 169 12.06 -22.08 21.91
C ASP A 169 11.10 -22.05 23.11
N SER A 170 10.74 -23.22 23.63
CA SER A 170 9.81 -23.36 24.76
C SER A 170 10.42 -22.99 26.11
N SER A 171 11.76 -22.92 26.14
CA SER A 171 12.58 -22.49 27.27
C SER A 171 12.69 -20.97 27.39
N GLY A 172 12.28 -20.22 26.36
CA GLY A 172 12.31 -18.76 26.32
C GLY A 172 13.56 -18.18 25.66
N ASN A 173 14.38 -19.01 24.99
CA ASN A 173 15.50 -18.53 24.20
C ASN A 173 15.00 -18.03 22.84
N THR A 174 15.60 -16.93 22.38
CA THR A 174 15.35 -16.35 21.07
C THR A 174 16.58 -16.50 20.18
N LEU A 175 16.37 -17.10 19.02
CA LEU A 175 17.33 -17.20 17.94
C LEU A 175 16.83 -16.37 16.76
N THR A 176 17.75 -15.75 16.04
CA THR A 176 17.46 -14.95 14.84
C THR A 176 18.37 -15.44 13.72
N PRO A 177 18.05 -16.57 13.04
CA PRO A 177 18.94 -17.18 12.06
C PRO A 177 19.29 -16.18 10.94
N GLU A 178 18.29 -15.42 10.51
CA GLU A 178 18.43 -14.45 9.42
C GLU A 178 17.95 -13.05 9.84
N THR A 179 18.69 -12.04 9.40
CA THR A 179 18.26 -10.62 9.45
C THR A 179 18.11 -10.09 8.04
N PHE A 180 16.92 -9.61 7.71
CA PHE A 180 16.60 -9.09 6.40
C PHE A 180 16.98 -7.61 6.27
N ARG A 181 17.76 -7.28 5.25
CA ARG A 181 18.29 -5.92 5.06
C ARG A 181 18.07 -5.44 3.63
N LEU A 182 17.78 -4.15 3.49
CA LEU A 182 17.83 -3.46 2.22
C LEU A 182 19.21 -2.83 2.03
N GLY A 183 19.90 -3.18 0.94
CA GLY A 183 21.29 -2.79 0.67
C GLY A 183 21.45 -1.32 0.24
N ASN A 184 20.44 -0.75 -0.42
CA ASN A 184 20.46 0.62 -0.92
C ASN A 184 19.13 1.33 -0.67
N SER A 185 19.17 2.66 -0.53
CA SER A 185 17.95 3.46 -0.45
C SER A 185 17.26 3.52 -1.82
N ILE A 186 15.93 3.63 -1.80
CA ILE A 186 15.09 3.67 -2.99
C ILE A 186 14.21 4.91 -2.92
N THR A 187 14.25 5.74 -3.96
CA THR A 187 13.37 6.90 -4.11
C THR A 187 12.18 6.53 -4.98
N PHE A 188 10.97 6.84 -4.51
CA PHE A 188 9.74 6.61 -5.26
C PHE A 188 9.27 7.89 -5.93
N THR A 189 8.93 7.81 -7.21
CA THR A 189 8.34 8.91 -7.95
C THR A 189 6.95 8.50 -8.43
N THR A 190 5.95 9.35 -8.16
CA THR A 190 4.60 9.18 -8.72
C THR A 190 4.36 10.34 -9.67
N PRO A 191 4.55 10.14 -10.98
CA PRO A 191 4.39 11.21 -11.94
C PRO A 191 2.94 11.72 -11.92
N SER A 192 2.77 13.03 -11.86
CA SER A 192 1.46 13.70 -11.95
C SER A 192 1.60 14.94 -12.82
N CYS A 193 0.51 15.33 -13.47
CA CYS A 193 0.48 16.59 -14.21
C CYS A 193 0.15 17.74 -13.27
N THR A 194 0.81 18.87 -13.48
CA THR A 194 0.45 20.13 -12.83
C THR A 194 -0.64 20.83 -13.63
N ILE A 195 -1.61 21.44 -12.95
CA ILE A 195 -2.65 22.26 -13.59
C ILE A 195 -2.07 23.67 -13.75
N VAL A 196 -2.02 24.17 -14.98
CA VAL A 196 -1.38 25.46 -15.30
C VAL A 196 -2.10 26.65 -14.65
N THR A 197 -3.42 26.62 -14.65
CA THR A 197 -4.27 27.68 -14.07
C THR A 197 -5.29 27.05 -13.12
N ASN A 198 -5.20 27.40 -11.84
CA ASN A 198 -6.14 26.96 -10.81
C ASN A 198 -6.40 28.11 -9.82
N PRO A 199 -7.65 28.57 -9.62
CA PRO A 199 -8.90 28.10 -10.24
C PRO A 199 -9.05 28.50 -11.72
N ILE A 200 -9.85 27.74 -12.47
CA ILE A 200 -10.23 28.03 -13.86
C ILE A 200 -11.51 28.88 -13.85
N TYR A 201 -11.42 30.11 -14.35
CA TYR A 201 -12.59 30.98 -14.50
C TYR A 201 -13.15 30.91 -15.92
N VAL A 202 -14.44 30.61 -16.05
CA VAL A 202 -15.17 30.59 -17.32
C VAL A 202 -16.26 31.65 -17.28
N THR A 203 -16.11 32.70 -18.08
CA THR A 203 -17.12 33.79 -18.18
C THR A 203 -18.05 33.50 -19.34
N LEU A 204 -19.29 33.16 -19.03
CA LEU A 204 -20.34 32.98 -20.05
C LEU A 204 -20.82 34.37 -20.52
N PRO A 205 -21.24 34.51 -21.79
CA PRO A 205 -21.77 35.77 -22.29
C PRO A 205 -23.07 36.15 -21.58
N THR A 206 -23.39 37.44 -21.56
CA THR A 206 -24.71 37.92 -21.14
C THR A 206 -25.76 37.49 -22.15
N VAL A 207 -26.88 36.92 -21.68
CA VAL A 207 -27.99 36.44 -22.51
C VAL A 207 -29.31 36.99 -21.99
N THR A 208 -30.31 37.11 -22.87
CA THR A 208 -31.67 37.54 -22.50
C THR A 208 -32.55 36.33 -22.19
N THR A 209 -33.57 36.51 -21.36
CA THR A 209 -34.53 35.44 -21.02
C THR A 209 -35.28 34.92 -22.26
N SER A 210 -35.42 35.74 -23.31
CA SER A 210 -36.02 35.36 -24.60
C SER A 210 -35.22 34.31 -25.38
N ALA A 211 -33.97 34.03 -25.01
CA ALA A 211 -33.17 32.96 -25.60
C ALA A 211 -33.65 31.56 -25.15
N PHE A 212 -34.58 31.48 -24.19
CA PHE A 212 -35.02 30.26 -23.55
C PHE A 212 -36.51 30.03 -23.84
N GLY A 213 -36.83 28.98 -24.59
CA GLY A 213 -38.18 28.69 -25.09
C GLY A 213 -38.90 27.53 -24.37
N GLY A 214 -38.27 26.93 -23.36
CA GLY A 214 -38.76 25.75 -22.64
C GLY A 214 -37.61 24.92 -22.05
N ILE A 215 -37.93 24.07 -21.07
CA ILE A 215 -36.96 23.18 -20.40
C ILE A 215 -36.09 22.48 -21.45
N GLY A 216 -34.77 22.50 -21.26
CA GLY A 216 -33.82 21.97 -22.23
C GLY A 216 -33.21 23.00 -23.20
N SER A 217 -33.79 24.21 -23.29
CA SER A 217 -33.20 25.31 -24.06
C SER A 217 -31.82 25.69 -23.50
N THR A 218 -30.88 26.01 -24.38
CA THR A 218 -29.51 26.37 -24.00
C THR A 218 -29.05 27.64 -24.69
N SER A 219 -28.09 28.35 -24.09
CA SER A 219 -27.50 29.54 -24.69
C SER A 219 -26.10 29.80 -24.12
N GLY A 220 -25.31 30.63 -24.81
CA GLY A 220 -24.00 31.08 -24.32
C GLY A 220 -22.95 29.98 -24.20
N LYS A 221 -22.96 28.99 -25.10
CA LYS A 221 -21.95 27.92 -25.14
C LYS A 221 -20.55 28.50 -25.30
N THR A 222 -19.74 28.32 -24.27
CA THR A 222 -18.42 28.92 -24.11
C THR A 222 -17.38 27.81 -23.95
N PRO A 223 -16.37 27.71 -24.84
CA PRO A 223 -15.30 26.74 -24.67
C PRO A 223 -14.38 27.12 -23.52
N PHE A 224 -13.87 26.12 -22.81
CA PHE A 224 -12.76 26.26 -21.87
C PHE A 224 -11.92 24.99 -21.88
N GLN A 225 -10.75 25.03 -21.25
CA GLN A 225 -9.87 23.88 -21.17
C GLN A 225 -9.17 23.80 -19.82
N ILE A 226 -8.98 22.57 -19.33
CA ILE A 226 -8.07 22.29 -18.22
C ILE A 226 -6.68 22.15 -18.82
N GLN A 227 -5.81 23.13 -18.59
CA GLN A 227 -4.43 23.11 -19.09
C GLN A 227 -3.53 22.32 -18.15
N LEU A 228 -2.75 21.41 -18.72
CA LEU A 228 -1.90 20.46 -18.03
C LEU A 228 -0.45 20.67 -18.43
N ASN A 229 0.45 20.48 -17.48
CA ASN A 229 1.88 20.30 -17.72
C ASN A 229 2.30 18.95 -17.11
N CYS A 230 2.26 17.92 -17.95
CA CYS A 230 2.60 16.55 -17.59
C CYS A 230 4.09 16.25 -17.87
N PRO A 231 4.81 15.62 -16.94
CA PRO A 231 6.13 15.08 -17.25
C PRO A 231 6.03 13.94 -18.27
N ALA A 232 7.15 13.63 -18.93
CA ALA A 232 7.22 12.56 -19.93
C ALA A 232 6.73 11.22 -19.33
N GLY A 233 5.88 10.51 -20.06
CA GLY A 233 5.30 9.24 -19.61
C GLY A 233 4.14 9.36 -18.63
N THR A 234 3.59 10.56 -18.41
CA THR A 234 2.39 10.80 -17.58
C THR A 234 1.27 11.38 -18.42
N ALA A 235 0.06 10.86 -18.26
CA ALA A 235 -1.10 11.39 -18.94
C ALA A 235 -2.35 11.27 -18.07
N VAL A 236 -3.27 12.24 -18.16
CA VAL A 236 -4.57 12.13 -17.53
C VAL A 236 -5.43 11.18 -18.36
N ALA A 237 -5.87 10.08 -17.75
CA ALA A 237 -6.72 9.09 -18.39
C ALA A 237 -8.21 9.32 -18.13
N SER A 238 -8.56 9.81 -16.93
CA SER A 238 -9.94 10.03 -16.54
C SER A 238 -10.08 11.18 -15.55
N ILE A 239 -11.32 11.65 -15.41
CA ILE A 239 -11.71 12.77 -14.57
C ILE A 239 -13.03 12.46 -13.86
N THR A 240 -13.14 12.93 -12.62
CA THR A 240 -14.42 13.02 -11.91
C THR A 240 -14.70 14.49 -11.62
N MET A 241 -15.92 14.95 -11.89
CA MET A 241 -16.36 16.30 -11.56
C MET A 241 -17.40 16.26 -10.45
N HIS A 242 -17.28 17.19 -9.50
CA HIS A 242 -18.13 17.30 -8.32
C HIS A 242 -18.83 18.64 -8.32
N ALA A 243 -20.16 18.62 -8.15
CA ALA A 243 -20.98 19.81 -8.09
C ALA A 243 -21.58 19.96 -6.70
N SER A 244 -21.49 21.17 -6.13
CA SER A 244 -22.06 21.45 -4.79
C SER A 244 -23.59 21.57 -4.79
N ASN A 245 -24.19 21.90 -5.94
CA ASN A 245 -25.63 22.03 -6.11
C ASN A 245 -26.06 21.47 -7.48
N PRO A 246 -25.98 20.14 -7.68
CA PRO A 246 -26.37 19.52 -8.94
C PRO A 246 -27.89 19.64 -9.14
N ASP A 247 -28.30 19.96 -10.36
CA ASP A 247 -29.69 19.90 -10.79
C ASP A 247 -30.03 18.47 -11.27
N SER A 248 -31.33 18.14 -11.40
CA SER A 248 -31.76 16.82 -11.87
C SER A 248 -31.41 16.55 -13.34
N HIS A 249 -31.12 17.59 -14.12
CA HIS A 249 -30.65 17.45 -15.50
C HIS A 249 -29.14 17.18 -15.53
N ALA A 250 -28.72 16.16 -16.29
CA ALA A 250 -27.32 15.75 -16.38
C ALA A 250 -26.36 16.92 -16.70
N GLY A 251 -25.29 17.02 -15.92
CA GLY A 251 -24.22 18.01 -16.08
C GLY A 251 -24.60 19.44 -15.71
N VAL A 252 -25.78 19.67 -15.13
CA VAL A 252 -26.27 21.01 -14.78
C VAL A 252 -26.03 21.31 -13.30
N VAL A 253 -25.44 22.47 -13.03
CA VAL A 253 -25.26 23.04 -11.70
C VAL A 253 -26.23 24.20 -11.53
N ALA A 254 -27.08 24.14 -10.51
CA ALA A 254 -28.02 25.20 -10.22
C ALA A 254 -27.33 26.34 -9.44
N PRO A 255 -27.52 27.61 -9.82
CA PRO A 255 -27.04 28.73 -9.02
C PRO A 255 -27.76 28.76 -7.66
N SER A 256 -27.09 29.25 -6.62
CA SER A 256 -27.64 29.32 -5.26
C SER A 256 -27.36 30.66 -4.58
N GLY A 257 -28.35 31.20 -3.86
CA GLY A 257 -28.27 32.44 -3.10
C GLY A 257 -29.23 33.54 -3.57
N ALA A 258 -29.25 34.67 -2.87
CA ALA A 258 -30.07 35.83 -3.24
C ALA A 258 -29.53 36.55 -4.49
N GLY A 259 -30.43 36.99 -5.38
CA GLY A 259 -30.08 37.72 -6.60
C GLY A 259 -29.69 36.86 -7.81
N TYR A 260 -29.77 35.53 -7.68
CA TYR A 260 -29.58 34.61 -8.78
C TYR A 260 -30.85 34.43 -9.62
N ALA A 261 -30.67 34.15 -10.91
CA ALA A 261 -31.75 33.80 -11.83
C ALA A 261 -32.43 32.50 -11.42
N ALA A 262 -33.75 32.42 -11.58
CA ALA A 262 -34.54 31.21 -11.40
C ALA A 262 -34.76 30.50 -12.75
N GLY A 263 -34.87 29.17 -12.71
CA GLY A 263 -35.15 28.34 -13.89
C GLY A 263 -33.99 28.20 -14.87
N ILE A 264 -32.77 28.60 -14.49
CA ILE A 264 -31.53 28.47 -15.27
C ILE A 264 -30.44 27.85 -14.42
N GLY A 265 -29.70 26.91 -15.01
CA GLY A 265 -28.45 26.37 -14.49
C GLY A 265 -27.29 26.54 -15.47
N VAL A 266 -26.07 26.22 -15.03
CA VAL A 266 -24.89 26.11 -15.90
C VAL A 266 -24.64 24.64 -16.19
N ARG A 267 -24.64 24.27 -17.46
CA ARG A 267 -24.33 22.92 -17.92
C ARG A 267 -22.89 22.81 -18.38
N ILE A 268 -22.18 21.82 -17.88
CA ILE A 268 -20.83 21.47 -18.33
C ILE A 268 -20.90 20.30 -19.31
N LEU A 269 -20.20 20.44 -20.44
CA LEU A 269 -20.13 19.44 -21.49
C LEU A 269 -18.67 19.04 -21.77
N ASP A 270 -18.46 17.78 -22.11
CA ASP A 270 -17.19 17.28 -22.66
C ASP A 270 -16.89 17.83 -24.06
N ASN A 271 -15.73 17.48 -24.61
CA ASN A 271 -15.32 17.89 -25.96
C ASN A 271 -16.27 17.42 -27.08
N ASN A 272 -17.00 16.33 -26.84
CA ASN A 272 -18.00 15.78 -27.76
C ASN A 272 -19.38 16.42 -27.56
N SER A 273 -19.49 17.44 -26.70
CA SER A 273 -20.73 18.11 -26.32
C SER A 273 -21.72 17.23 -25.53
N ASN A 274 -21.26 16.14 -24.92
CA ASN A 274 -22.07 15.35 -23.99
C ASN A 274 -22.07 16.00 -22.61
N PRO A 275 -23.21 16.02 -21.89
CA PRO A 275 -23.26 16.51 -20.52
C PRO A 275 -22.39 15.66 -19.59
N MET A 276 -21.61 16.32 -18.73
CA MET A 276 -20.83 15.64 -17.71
C MET A 276 -21.73 14.92 -16.72
N GLN A 277 -21.32 13.73 -16.28
CA GLN A 277 -21.95 13.01 -15.18
C GLN A 277 -21.17 13.35 -13.90
N PHE A 278 -21.80 14.06 -12.97
CA PHE A 278 -21.15 14.37 -11.70
C PHE A 278 -20.99 13.12 -10.84
N GLU A 279 -19.99 13.12 -9.96
CA GLU A 279 -19.66 12.02 -9.05
C GLU A 279 -19.30 10.70 -9.76
N THR A 280 -19.11 10.73 -11.08
CA THR A 280 -18.80 9.56 -11.89
C THR A 280 -17.47 9.76 -12.61
N GLN A 281 -16.57 8.78 -12.49
CA GLN A 281 -15.31 8.79 -13.21
C GLN A 281 -15.55 8.52 -14.69
N THR A 282 -15.04 9.41 -15.54
CA THR A 282 -15.21 9.35 -17.00
C THR A 282 -13.86 9.49 -17.69
N VAL A 283 -13.69 8.80 -18.83
CA VAL A 283 -12.47 8.92 -19.64
C VAL A 283 -12.40 10.32 -20.23
N VAL A 284 -11.25 10.97 -20.14
CA VAL A 284 -11.07 12.31 -20.72
C VAL A 284 -11.08 12.23 -22.25
N THR A 285 -11.49 13.32 -22.90
CA THR A 285 -11.45 13.45 -24.36
C THR A 285 -10.61 14.67 -24.72
N PRO A 286 -9.45 14.52 -25.40
CA PRO A 286 -8.87 13.27 -25.90
C PRO A 286 -8.40 12.35 -24.76
N PRO A 287 -8.41 11.01 -24.96
CA PRO A 287 -7.89 10.07 -23.97
C PRO A 287 -6.40 10.30 -23.77
N ASN A 288 -5.92 10.06 -22.55
CA ASN A 288 -4.51 10.23 -22.18
C ASN A 288 -3.99 11.64 -22.49
N ALA A 289 -4.73 12.65 -22.02
CA ALA A 289 -4.39 14.05 -22.22
C ALA A 289 -3.12 14.43 -21.45
N THR A 290 -2.17 15.06 -22.15
CA THR A 290 -0.88 15.50 -21.58
C THR A 290 -0.73 17.01 -21.47
N THR A 291 -1.54 17.77 -22.24
CA THR A 291 -1.41 19.23 -22.36
C THR A 291 -2.71 19.97 -22.09
N SER A 292 -3.85 19.43 -22.50
CA SER A 292 -5.14 20.07 -22.28
C SER A 292 -6.30 19.09 -22.37
N ILE A 293 -7.36 19.36 -21.62
CA ILE A 293 -8.65 18.67 -21.72
C ILE A 293 -9.74 19.71 -22.02
N PRO A 294 -10.28 19.76 -23.25
CA PRO A 294 -11.30 20.72 -23.65
C PRO A 294 -12.71 20.37 -23.14
N TYR A 295 -13.45 21.40 -22.74
CA TYR A 295 -14.83 21.35 -22.26
C TYR A 295 -15.62 22.56 -22.75
N PHE A 296 -16.94 22.53 -22.53
CA PHE A 296 -17.82 23.67 -22.74
C PHE A 296 -18.68 23.94 -21.52
N ALA A 297 -18.99 25.21 -21.27
CA ALA A 297 -20.01 25.62 -20.31
C ALA A 297 -21.11 26.39 -21.06
N GLN A 298 -22.37 26.17 -20.71
CA GLN A 298 -23.52 26.86 -21.31
C GLN A 298 -24.64 27.03 -20.31
N TYR A 299 -25.52 28.01 -20.52
CA TYR A 299 -26.78 28.09 -19.77
C TYR A 299 -27.73 26.97 -20.20
N PHE A 300 -28.51 26.47 -19.25
CA PHE A 300 -29.54 25.45 -19.48
C PHE A 300 -30.81 25.80 -18.73
N GLN A 301 -31.95 25.81 -19.41
CA GLN A 301 -33.25 26.05 -18.80
C GLN A 301 -33.73 24.82 -18.03
N THR A 302 -33.84 24.95 -16.71
CA THR A 302 -34.23 23.88 -15.78
C THR A 302 -35.72 23.91 -15.42
N ALA A 303 -36.40 25.04 -15.60
CA ALA A 303 -37.82 25.21 -15.26
C ALA A 303 -38.60 25.93 -16.39
N PRO A 304 -39.94 25.83 -16.42
CA PRO A 304 -40.76 26.46 -17.48
C PRO A 304 -40.60 27.98 -17.57
N THR A 305 -40.29 28.64 -16.45
CA THR A 305 -40.13 30.09 -16.37
C THR A 305 -38.71 30.45 -15.97
N VAL A 306 -38.12 31.40 -16.69
CA VAL A 306 -36.79 31.95 -16.43
C VAL A 306 -36.91 33.39 -15.94
N THR A 307 -36.22 33.74 -14.85
CA THR A 307 -36.11 35.12 -14.37
C THR A 307 -34.73 35.69 -14.64
N GLY A 308 -34.63 37.01 -14.75
CA GLY A 308 -33.33 37.69 -14.83
C GLY A 308 -32.62 37.69 -13.47
N GLY A 309 -31.30 37.56 -13.49
CA GLY A 309 -30.46 37.57 -12.30
C GLY A 309 -29.03 37.15 -12.61
N ALA A 310 -28.19 37.15 -11.59
CA ALA A 310 -26.84 36.60 -11.72
C ALA A 310 -26.91 35.08 -11.92
N VAL A 311 -25.88 34.50 -12.55
CA VAL A 311 -25.69 33.04 -12.63
C VAL A 311 -24.23 32.75 -12.33
N LYS A 312 -23.98 31.88 -11.35
CA LYS A 312 -22.64 31.37 -11.01
C LYS A 312 -22.77 29.91 -10.65
N ALA A 313 -21.77 29.14 -11.04
CA ALA A 313 -21.63 27.74 -10.71
C ALA A 313 -20.17 27.47 -10.32
N THR A 314 -19.97 26.49 -9.46
CA THR A 314 -18.64 26.03 -9.07
C THR A 314 -18.62 24.52 -9.08
N VAL A 315 -17.60 23.97 -9.72
CA VAL A 315 -17.33 22.54 -9.80
C VAL A 315 -15.89 22.30 -9.40
N THR A 316 -15.66 21.27 -8.60
CA THR A 316 -14.33 20.74 -8.31
C THR A 316 -14.11 19.48 -9.14
N PHE A 317 -12.87 19.12 -9.41
CA PHE A 317 -12.58 17.93 -10.20
C PHE A 317 -11.34 17.22 -9.70
N ASP A 318 -11.35 15.89 -9.86
CA ASP A 318 -10.24 15.00 -9.57
C ASP A 318 -9.72 14.42 -10.89
N LEU A 319 -8.39 14.46 -11.08
CA LEU A 319 -7.72 13.91 -12.26
C LEU A 319 -7.06 12.58 -11.89
N PHE A 320 -7.19 11.60 -12.79
CA PHE A 320 -6.63 10.27 -12.63
C PHE A 320 -5.64 9.99 -13.75
N TYR A 321 -4.43 9.53 -13.42
CA TYR A 321 -3.29 9.47 -14.35
C TYR A 321 -2.88 8.03 -14.70
N GLN A 322 -2.67 7.76 -15.99
CA GLN A 322 -2.04 6.52 -16.45
C GLN A 322 -0.52 6.55 -16.26
#